data_AF-A0AAN1T0V7-F1
#
_entry.id   AF-A0AAN1T0V7-F1
#
_cell.length_a   1.000
_cell.length_b   1.000
_cell.length_c   1.000
_cell.angle_alpha   90.00
_cell.angle_beta   90.00
_cell.angle_gamma   90.00
#
_symmetry.space_group_name_H-M   'P 1'
#
loop_
_entity.id
_entity.type
_entity.pdbx_description
1 polymer ?
#
loop_
_entity_poly.entity_id
_entity_poly.type
_entity_poly.pdbx_seq_one_letter_code
_entity_poly.pdbx_strand_id
1 'polypeptide(L)'
;MTTKKSAATATTTKKPAAKKPVAKAVAKPVRAASKPEAKKAKQKVKVVRDSFTMPENEYRKIAEIKEACLKAGLPVKKSEVLRAGLQVLAGLSAAQLKRALGGLEKIKTGRPKKH
;
A
#
# COMPACT_ATOMS: atom_id res chain seq x y z
N MET A 1 -7.59 -21.90 -55.72
CA MET A 1 -8.55 -23.02 -55.85
C MET A 1 -8.07 -24.21 -55.03
N THR A 2 -9.04 -24.92 -54.47
CA THR A 2 -9.03 -26.13 -53.61
C THR A 2 -7.87 -27.13 -53.81
N THR A 3 -7.38 -27.74 -52.73
CA THR A 3 -7.64 -29.14 -52.27
C THR A 3 -6.71 -29.41 -51.06
N LYS A 4 -6.88 -30.30 -50.06
CA LYS A 4 -7.84 -31.37 -49.73
C LYS A 4 -7.43 -32.00 -48.36
N LYS A 5 -8.41 -32.15 -47.44
CA LYS A 5 -8.73 -33.31 -46.57
C LYS A 5 -7.61 -34.07 -45.82
N SER A 6 -7.74 -34.18 -44.48
CA SER A 6 -7.73 -35.47 -43.75
C SER A 6 -8.32 -35.35 -42.34
N ALA A 7 -8.80 -36.48 -41.80
CA ALA A 7 -9.82 -36.62 -40.78
C ALA A 7 -9.30 -37.11 -39.41
N ALA A 8 -10.12 -36.81 -38.38
CA ALA A 8 -10.41 -37.51 -37.13
C ALA A 8 -9.40 -38.49 -36.49
N THR A 9 -9.14 -38.30 -35.19
CA THR A 9 -9.17 -39.41 -34.23
C THR A 9 -9.57 -38.91 -32.84
N ALA A 10 -10.67 -39.45 -32.31
CA ALA A 10 -11.07 -39.36 -30.91
C ALA A 10 -10.32 -40.41 -30.08
N THR A 11 -10.02 -40.11 -28.82
CA THR A 11 -10.15 -40.99 -27.63
C THR A 11 -9.38 -40.40 -26.44
N THR A 12 -10.09 -39.92 -25.43
CA THR A 12 -9.55 -39.84 -24.06
C THR A 12 -10.58 -40.39 -23.09
N THR A 13 -10.19 -41.47 -22.42
CA THR A 13 -10.99 -42.28 -21.52
C THR A 13 -10.76 -41.88 -20.06
N LYS A 14 -11.87 -41.87 -19.29
CA LYS A 14 -12.05 -42.20 -17.85
C LYS A 14 -11.28 -41.41 -16.77
N LYS A 15 -12.02 -40.81 -15.82
CA LYS A 15 -12.29 -41.38 -14.45
C LYS A 15 -13.38 -40.54 -13.70
N PRO A 16 -14.23 -41.13 -12.83
CA PRO A 16 -15.65 -40.77 -12.73
C PRO A 16 -16.06 -39.93 -11.51
N ALA A 17 -17.25 -39.32 -11.65
CA ALA A 17 -18.00 -38.60 -10.62
C ALA A 17 -18.71 -39.53 -9.63
N ALA A 18 -18.68 -39.19 -8.34
CA ALA A 18 -19.42 -39.87 -7.27
C ALA A 18 -20.15 -38.85 -6.35
N LYS A 19 -21.48 -38.86 -6.50
CA LYS A 19 -22.60 -38.72 -5.53
C LYS A 19 -22.43 -37.96 -4.18
N LYS A 20 -23.38 -37.03 -3.98
CA LYS A 20 -23.93 -36.38 -2.74
C LYS A 20 -24.04 -37.33 -1.51
N PRO A 21 -24.05 -36.84 -0.25
CA PRO A 21 -25.19 -36.07 0.28
C PRO A 21 -24.87 -34.96 1.32
N VAL A 22 -25.90 -34.15 1.55
CA VAL A 22 -26.02 -33.04 2.52
C VAL A 22 -26.34 -33.64 3.90
N ALA A 23 -25.65 -33.22 4.97
CA ALA A 23 -26.02 -33.57 6.34
C ALA A 23 -25.83 -32.39 7.31
N LYS A 24 -26.89 -32.13 8.08
CA LYS A 24 -27.04 -31.14 9.16
C LYS A 24 -26.26 -31.58 10.41
N ALA A 25 -25.69 -30.61 11.13
CA ALA A 25 -25.27 -30.72 12.53
C ALA A 25 -24.99 -29.28 13.06
N VAL A 26 -25.35 -28.78 14.24
CA VAL A 26 -26.16 -29.15 15.41
C VAL A 26 -26.48 -27.82 16.12
N ALA A 27 -27.62 -27.74 16.80
CA ALA A 27 -28.07 -26.56 17.53
C ALA A 27 -27.45 -26.40 18.94
N LYS A 28 -27.16 -25.13 19.31
CA LYS A 28 -27.19 -24.49 20.67
C LYS A 28 -26.11 -24.91 21.70
N PRO A 29 -25.70 -24.05 22.68
CA PRO A 29 -26.54 -23.07 23.38
C PRO A 29 -25.98 -21.66 23.63
N VAL A 30 -26.92 -20.76 23.91
CA VAL A 30 -26.74 -19.45 24.53
C VAL A 30 -26.10 -19.62 25.90
N ARG A 31 -25.02 -18.89 26.20
CA ARG A 31 -24.66 -18.53 27.57
C ARG A 31 -24.45 -17.02 27.64
N ALA A 32 -25.37 -16.38 28.33
CA ALA A 32 -25.38 -14.97 28.63
C ALA A 32 -24.28 -14.59 29.64
N ALA A 33 -23.79 -13.37 29.47
CA ALA A 33 -23.30 -12.42 30.47
C ALA A 33 -22.07 -12.76 31.33
N SER A 34 -20.98 -12.05 31.03
CA SER A 34 -20.12 -11.47 32.08
C SER A 34 -19.40 -10.19 31.58
N LYS A 35 -20.00 -9.05 31.98
CA LYS A 35 -19.42 -7.76 32.40
C LYS A 35 -18.45 -6.99 31.46
N PRO A 36 -18.66 -5.65 31.28
CA PRO A 36 -17.85 -4.83 30.40
C PRO A 36 -16.55 -4.41 31.09
N GLU A 37 -15.43 -5.03 30.72
CA GLU A 37 -14.14 -4.38 30.92
C GLU A 37 -13.96 -3.35 29.81
N ALA A 38 -14.04 -2.10 30.21
CA ALA A 38 -13.64 -0.93 29.45
C ALA A 38 -12.17 -1.08 29.02
N LYS A 39 -11.95 -1.80 27.92
CA LYS A 39 -10.73 -1.66 27.14
C LYS A 39 -10.74 -0.23 26.64
N LYS A 40 -9.98 0.64 27.30
CA LYS A 40 -9.53 1.93 26.76
C LYS A 40 -9.08 1.63 25.33
N ALA A 41 -9.96 1.94 24.38
CA ALA A 41 -9.69 1.70 22.98
C ALA A 41 -8.52 2.63 22.66
N LYS A 42 -7.31 2.06 22.60
CA LYS A 42 -6.13 2.76 22.11
C LYS A 42 -6.54 3.33 20.76
N GLN A 43 -6.78 4.64 20.70
CA GLN A 43 -7.23 5.28 19.47
C GLN A 43 -6.17 5.00 18.42
N LYS A 44 -6.52 4.15 17.45
CA LYS A 44 -5.62 3.82 16.35
C LYS A 44 -5.42 5.12 15.57
N VAL A 45 -4.19 5.62 15.56
CA VAL A 45 -3.84 6.80 14.77
C VAL A 45 -4.20 6.52 13.32
N LYS A 46 -5.04 7.37 12.72
CA LYS A 46 -5.42 7.24 11.31
C LYS A 46 -4.18 7.44 10.45
N VAL A 47 -3.86 6.45 9.62
CA VAL A 47 -2.74 6.53 8.68
C VAL A 47 -3.27 6.98 7.32
N VAL A 48 -2.81 8.13 6.85
CA VAL A 48 -3.08 8.62 5.49
C VAL A 48 -1.89 8.26 4.61
N ARG A 49 -2.16 7.65 3.45
CA ARG A 49 -1.14 7.38 2.43
C ARG A 49 -1.32 8.39 1.32
N ASP A 50 -0.28 9.17 1.06
CA ASP A 50 -0.25 10.15 -0.02
C ASP A 50 0.88 9.81 -0.99
N SER A 51 0.64 10.06 -2.28
CA SER A 51 1.56 9.77 -3.37
C SER A 51 1.98 11.09 -4.02
N PHE A 52 3.28 11.39 -3.94
CA PHE A 52 3.83 12.64 -4.46
C PHE A 52 4.47 12.45 -5.85
N THR A 53 4.23 13.40 -6.74
CA THR A 53 5.01 13.58 -7.97
C THR A 53 6.17 14.53 -7.69
N MET A 54 7.39 14.15 -8.05
CA MET A 54 8.61 14.96 -7.86
C MET A 54 9.59 14.78 -9.02
N PRO A 55 10.47 15.77 -9.30
CA PRO A 55 11.52 15.62 -10.29
C PRO A 55 12.48 14.53 -9.88
N GLU A 56 13.11 13.87 -10.86
CA GLU A 56 14.02 12.76 -10.60
C GLU A 56 15.19 13.18 -9.69
N ASN A 57 15.73 14.39 -9.91
CA ASN A 57 16.84 14.93 -9.14
C ASN A 57 16.49 15.07 -7.65
N GLU A 58 15.27 15.49 -7.31
CA GLU A 58 14.82 15.58 -5.92
C GLU A 58 14.51 14.22 -5.31
N TYR A 59 13.98 13.30 -6.12
CA TYR A 59 13.77 11.91 -5.70
C TYR A 59 15.08 11.24 -5.30
N ARG A 60 16.17 11.48 -6.05
CA ARG A 60 17.51 10.96 -5.74
C ARG A 60 18.05 11.46 -4.40
N LYS A 61 17.81 12.72 -4.04
CA LYS A 61 18.19 13.27 -2.72
C LYS A 61 17.61 12.47 -1.55
N ILE A 62 16.40 11.90 -1.70
CA ILE A 62 15.82 11.02 -0.68
C ILE A 62 16.66 9.75 -0.52
N ALA A 63 17.15 9.16 -1.61
CA ALA A 63 18.01 7.99 -1.55
C ALA A 63 19.36 8.32 -0.90
N GLU A 64 19.98 9.44 -1.27
CA GLU A 64 21.23 9.93 -0.67
C GLU A 64 21.10 10.14 0.84
N ILE A 65 20.01 10.76 1.30
CA ILE A 65 19.74 10.94 2.73
C ILE A 65 19.60 9.58 3.43
N LYS A 66 18.89 8.63 2.82
CA LYS A 66 18.77 7.28 3.37
C LYS A 66 20.13 6.60 3.50
N GLU A 67 20.98 6.71 2.48
CA GLU A 67 22.34 6.15 2.52
C GLU A 67 23.21 6.82 3.58
N ALA A 68 23.13 8.14 3.74
CA ALA A 68 23.82 8.85 4.80
C ALA A 68 23.38 8.38 6.19
N CYS A 69 22.06 8.21 6.40
CA CYS A 69 21.53 7.65 7.65
C CYS A 69 21.99 6.21 7.87
N LEU A 70 21.99 5.37 6.83
CA LEU A 70 22.47 3.98 6.91
C LEU A 70 23.94 3.92 7.31
N LYS A 71 24.79 4.78 6.73
CA LYS A 71 26.21 4.91 7.11
C LYS A 71 26.38 5.34 8.57
N ALA A 72 25.45 6.13 9.10
CA ALA A 72 25.39 6.51 10.51
C ALA A 72 24.75 5.42 11.42
N GLY A 73 24.44 4.24 10.89
CA GLY A 73 23.81 3.14 11.65
C GLY A 73 22.31 3.29 11.88
N LEU A 74 21.65 4.23 11.19
CA LEU A 74 20.21 4.52 11.30
C LEU A 74 19.47 4.05 10.04
N PRO A 75 18.91 2.83 10.03
CA PRO A 75 18.12 2.36 8.89
C PRO A 75 16.76 3.08 8.84
N VAL A 76 16.61 4.03 7.92
CA VAL A 76 15.40 4.85 7.78
C VAL A 76 14.58 4.53 6.53
N LYS A 77 13.26 4.59 6.66
CA LYS A 77 12.32 4.42 5.53
C LYS A 77 12.09 5.74 4.80
N LYS A 78 11.65 5.66 3.55
CA LYS A 78 11.28 6.86 2.75
C LYS A 78 10.25 7.74 3.48
N SER A 79 9.22 7.13 4.07
CA SER A 79 8.18 7.87 4.80
C SER A 79 8.69 8.51 6.10
N GLU A 80 9.80 8.04 6.66
CA GLU A 80 10.42 8.65 7.85
C GLU A 80 11.22 9.89 7.45
N VAL A 81 12.01 9.80 6.37
CA VAL A 81 12.73 10.97 5.82
C VAL A 81 11.77 12.12 5.51
N LEU A 82 10.63 11.83 4.88
CA LEU A 82 9.63 12.86 4.57
C LEU A 82 9.02 13.48 5.85
N ARG A 83 8.68 12.65 6.85
CA ARG A 83 8.15 13.14 8.13
C ARG A 83 9.17 13.97 8.92
N ALA A 84 10.45 13.56 8.92
CA ALA A 84 11.53 14.31 9.53
C ALA A 84 11.74 15.66 8.83
N GLY A 85 11.69 15.69 7.50
CA GLY A 85 11.74 16.92 6.71
C GLY A 85 10.62 17.89 7.09
N LEU A 86 9.38 17.41 7.24
CA LEU A 86 8.26 18.25 7.69
C LEU A 86 8.48 18.82 9.09
N GLN A 87 9.03 18.03 10.02
CA GLN A 87 9.31 18.50 11.37
C GLN A 87 10.40 19.58 11.40
N VAL A 88 11.44 19.44 10.57
CA VAL A 88 12.47 20.48 10.42
C VAL A 88 11.87 21.75 9.80
N LEU A 89 11.06 21.62 8.75
CA LEU A 89 10.41 22.76 8.09
C LEU A 89 9.46 23.50 9.04
N ALA A 90 8.76 22.80 9.93
CA ALA A 90 7.87 23.40 10.92
C ALA A 90 8.60 24.25 11.98
N GLY A 91 9.90 23.99 12.21
CA GLY A 91 10.73 24.77 13.12
C GLY A 91 11.36 26.02 12.50
N LEU A 92 11.21 26.25 11.19
CA LEU A 92 11.80 27.39 10.51
C LEU A 92 10.99 28.68 10.71
N SER A 93 11.67 29.82 10.72
CA SER A 93 11.00 31.13 10.68
C SER A 93 10.30 31.37 9.33
N ALA A 94 9.33 32.29 9.30
CA ALA A 94 8.60 32.63 8.07
C ALA A 94 9.52 33.08 6.93
N ALA A 95 10.61 33.80 7.23
CA ALA A 95 11.59 34.23 6.23
C ALA A 95 12.38 33.03 5.65
N GLN A 96 12.82 32.11 6.52
CA GLN A 96 13.51 30.89 6.10
C GLN A 96 12.61 29.97 5.27
N LEU A 97 11.33 29.82 5.68
CA LEU A 97 10.35 29.04 4.94
C LEU A 97 10.10 29.62 3.54
N LYS A 98 9.93 30.94 3.43
CA LYS A 98 9.79 31.62 2.13
C LYS A 98 10.98 31.36 1.21
N ARG A 99 12.21 31.42 1.74
CA ARG A 99 13.42 31.11 0.95
C ARG A 99 13.48 29.64 0.54
N ALA A 100 13.16 28.73 1.46
CA ALA A 100 13.17 27.29 1.19
C ALA A 100 12.15 26.90 0.11
N LEU A 101 10.94 27.48 0.15
CA LEU A 101 9.89 27.21 -0.84
C LEU A 101 10.11 27.97 -2.16
N GLY A 102 10.70 29.16 -2.13
CA GLY A 102 10.94 29.98 -3.31
C GLY A 102 11.94 29.39 -4.30
N GLY A 103 12.83 28.49 -3.84
CA GLY A 103 13.79 27.79 -4.69
C GLY A 103 13.26 26.51 -5.34
N LEU A 104 12.00 26.14 -5.10
CA LEU A 104 11.41 24.93 -5.66
C LEU A 104 10.86 25.18 -7.07
N GLU A 105 11.20 24.30 -8.01
CA GLU A 105 10.60 24.32 -9.34
C GLU A 105 9.13 23.89 -9.25
N LYS A 106 8.24 24.70 -9.82
CA LYS A 106 6.81 24.37 -9.85
C LYS A 106 6.60 23.21 -10.82
N ILE A 107 6.30 22.03 -10.27
CA ILE A 107 5.87 20.89 -11.08
C ILE A 107 4.45 21.17 -11.56
N LYS A 108 4.24 21.08 -12.87
CA LYS A 108 2.90 21.20 -13.47
C LYS A 108 2.14 19.89 -13.25
N THR A 109 1.68 19.66 -12.02
CA THR A 109 0.94 18.45 -11.67
C THR A 109 -0.53 18.58 -12.06
N GLY A 110 -0.98 17.74 -12.99
CA GLY A 110 -2.39 17.37 -13.08
C GLY A 110 -2.68 16.24 -12.09
N ARG A 111 -3.80 16.31 -11.36
CA ARG A 111 -4.30 15.17 -10.58
C ARG A 111 -4.56 14.03 -11.57
N PRO A 112 -3.98 12.82 -11.40
CA PRO A 112 -4.37 11.69 -12.23
C PRO A 112 -5.89 11.50 -12.10
N LYS A 113 -6.60 11.59 -13.24
CA LYS A 113 -8.02 11.26 -13.30
C LYS A 113 -8.11 9.77 -13.05
N LYS A 114 -8.77 9.41 -11.94
CA LYS A 114 -9.14 8.06 -11.46
C LYS A 114 -8.20 7.47 -10.41
N HIS A 115 -8.72 7.40 -9.18
CA HIS A 115 -8.97 6.09 -8.57
C HIS A 115 -10.36 5.65 -8.98
#